data_AF-D3NSI7-F1
#
_entry.id   AF-D3NSI7-F1
#
_cell.length_a   1.000
_cell.length_b   1.000
_cell.length_c   1.000
_cell.angle_alpha   90.00
_cell.angle_beta   90.00
_cell.angle_gamma   90.00
#
_symmetry.space_group_name_H-M   'P 1'
#
loop_
_entity.id
_entity.type
_entity.pdbx_description
1 polymer ?
#
loop_
_entity_poly.entity_id
_entity_poly.type
_entity_poly.pdbx_seq_one_letter_code
_entity_poly.pdbx_strand_id
1 'polypeptide(L)'
;MTERLERIETLALGIVVERRRGVTVWADWSWRPVSVIPGAGPVEPPGRLLREGEGWSHSHAATLTLELFRTDTEGYRLNLSQDPPRLWVVMRPGPDGLSLVPFTVTASAHEGEGYQVGTDVVETVPMPDEVIGLVRDFVEQHHVDVPFHKRERKRHFDKEEGRR
;
A
#
# COMPACT_ATOMS: atom_id res chain seq x y z
N MET A 1 17.13 -14.86 18.37
CA MET A 1 15.94 -15.69 18.65
C MET A 1 14.83 -15.08 17.82
N THR A 2 14.71 -15.49 16.55
CA THR A 2 13.76 -14.90 15.60
C THR A 2 12.35 -15.21 16.07
N GLU A 3 11.57 -14.17 16.36
CA GLU A 3 10.15 -14.33 16.70
C GLU A 3 9.41 -14.93 15.50
N ARG A 4 8.58 -15.93 15.78
CA ARG A 4 7.78 -16.60 14.75
C ARG A 4 6.62 -15.67 14.40
N LEU A 5 6.51 -15.32 13.12
CA LEU A 5 5.41 -14.50 12.63
C LEU A 5 4.16 -15.36 12.40
N GLU A 6 3.02 -14.75 12.63
CA GLU A 6 1.68 -15.27 12.42
C GLU A 6 1.31 -15.28 10.94
N ARG A 7 0.24 -16.01 10.59
CA ARG A 7 -0.25 -16.10 9.20
C ARG A 7 -0.62 -14.73 8.60
N ILE A 8 -1.01 -13.80 9.46
CA ILE A 8 -1.31 -12.41 9.16
C ILE A 8 -0.51 -11.59 10.15
N GLU A 9 0.31 -10.67 9.66
CA GLU A 9 1.05 -9.73 10.48
C GLU A 9 0.50 -8.32 10.34
N THR A 10 0.53 -7.55 11.42
CA THR A 10 -0.03 -6.20 11.42
C THR A 10 0.90 -5.19 12.06
N LEU A 11 0.92 -3.98 11.52
CA LEU A 11 1.67 -2.86 12.08
C LEU A 11 0.88 -1.56 11.94
N ALA A 12 0.72 -0.84 13.04
CA ALA A 12 0.12 0.50 13.01
C ALA A 12 1.10 1.49 12.34
N LEU A 13 0.62 2.22 11.33
CA LEU A 13 1.35 3.24 10.61
C LEU A 13 0.64 4.58 10.70
N GLY A 14 1.30 5.56 11.30
CA GLY A 14 0.85 6.95 11.28
C GLY A 14 1.13 7.57 9.92
N ILE A 15 0.09 7.93 9.18
CA ILE A 15 0.21 8.53 7.85
C ILE A 15 0.43 10.03 7.98
N VAL A 16 1.55 10.52 7.44
CA VAL A 16 1.86 11.94 7.39
C VAL A 16 1.42 12.50 6.04
N VAL A 17 0.52 13.47 6.09
CA VAL A 17 0.02 14.18 4.91
C VAL A 17 0.57 15.59 4.90
N GLU A 18 1.14 15.98 3.77
CA GLU A 18 1.45 17.35 3.45
C GLU A 18 0.23 18.03 2.84
N ARG A 19 -0.21 19.11 3.47
CA ARG A 19 -1.07 20.11 2.84
C ARG A 19 -0.19 21.25 2.37
N ARG A 20 -0.28 21.59 1.09
CA ARG A 20 0.51 22.67 0.48
C ARG A 20 -0.38 23.61 -0.31
N ARG A 21 -0.11 24.91 -0.24
CA ARG A 21 -0.82 25.92 -1.02
C ARG A 21 -0.48 25.72 -2.50
N GLY A 22 -1.49 25.59 -3.34
CA GLY A 22 -1.27 25.46 -4.78
C GLY A 22 -0.66 26.73 -5.35
N VAL A 23 0.28 26.58 -6.28
CA VAL A 23 0.86 27.68 -7.06
C VAL A 23 0.10 27.94 -8.37
N THR A 24 -0.95 27.16 -8.63
CA THR A 24 -1.76 27.24 -9.86
C THR A 24 -3.15 27.80 -9.58
N VAL A 25 -3.80 28.32 -10.63
CA VAL A 25 -5.09 29.03 -10.58
C VAL A 25 -6.29 28.12 -10.26
N TRP A 26 -6.09 26.79 -10.19
CA TRP A 26 -7.18 25.80 -10.18
C TRP A 26 -7.32 25.03 -8.85
N ALA A 27 -6.38 25.17 -7.92
CA ALA A 27 -6.47 24.56 -6.59
C ALA A 27 -5.74 25.42 -5.57
N ASP A 28 -6.47 25.95 -4.58
CA ASP A 28 -5.88 26.72 -3.48
C ASP A 28 -4.96 25.86 -2.60
N TRP A 29 -5.21 24.54 -2.54
CA TRP A 29 -4.50 23.59 -1.70
C TRP A 29 -4.39 22.21 -2.37
N SER A 30 -3.27 21.53 -2.13
CA SER A 30 -3.02 20.14 -2.51
C SER A 30 -2.68 19.31 -1.26
N TRP A 31 -3.14 18.05 -1.25
CA TRP A 31 -2.84 17.08 -0.19
C TRP A 31 -2.11 15.88 -0.80
N ARG A 32 -1.02 15.46 -0.17
CA ARG A 32 -0.26 14.26 -0.56
C ARG A 32 0.34 13.57 0.65
N PRO A 33 0.45 12.23 0.67
CA PRO A 33 1.20 11.55 1.70
C PRO A 33 2.70 11.82 1.45
N VAL A 34 3.46 11.99 2.52
CA VAL A 34 4.90 12.30 2.43
C VAL A 34 5.78 11.32 3.21
N SER A 35 5.24 10.72 4.27
CA SER A 35 5.93 9.71 5.07
C SER A 35 4.95 8.92 5.92
N VAL A 36 5.46 7.86 6.55
CA VAL A 36 4.74 7.11 7.59
C VAL A 36 5.57 7.03 8.87
N ILE A 37 4.88 6.84 10.00
CA ILE A 37 5.47 6.67 11.33
C ILE A 37 5.11 5.25 11.82
N PRO A 38 6.06 4.31 11.84
CA PRO A 38 5.83 2.99 12.42
C PRO A 38 5.45 3.05 13.90
N GLY A 39 4.51 2.20 14.31
CA GLY A 39 4.07 2.11 15.71
C GLY A 39 3.35 3.35 16.25
N ALA A 40 2.86 4.24 15.37
CA ALA A 40 2.14 5.42 15.80
C ALA A 40 0.85 5.05 16.54
N GLY A 41 0.59 5.71 17.67
CA GLY A 41 -0.70 5.63 18.35
C GLY A 41 -1.81 6.33 17.55
N PRO A 42 -3.09 6.03 17.84
CA PRO A 42 -4.23 6.58 17.11
C PRO A 42 -4.26 8.12 17.15
N VAL A 43 -4.86 8.72 16.13
CA VAL A 43 -5.08 10.16 16.05
C VAL A 43 -6.52 10.46 15.66
N GLU A 44 -7.11 11.45 16.33
CA GLU A 44 -8.47 11.93 16.06
C GLU A 44 -8.45 13.04 14.99
N PRO A 45 -9.51 13.17 14.16
CA PRO A 45 -9.67 14.32 13.26
C PRO A 45 -9.57 15.66 14.00
N PRO A 46 -8.91 16.69 13.43
CA PRO A 46 -8.38 16.76 12.05
C PRO A 46 -6.96 16.22 11.87
N GLY A 47 -6.41 15.47 12.85
CA GLY A 47 -5.02 15.05 12.88
C GLY A 47 -4.14 15.92 13.78
N ARG A 48 -2.88 15.52 13.97
CA ARG A 48 -1.89 16.28 14.76
C ARG A 48 -0.90 16.97 13.83
N LEU A 49 -0.79 18.30 13.91
CA LEU A 49 0.27 19.05 13.22
C LEU A 49 1.64 18.59 13.73
N LEU A 50 2.54 18.25 12.80
CA LEU A 50 3.91 17.83 13.10
C LEU A 50 4.89 18.97 12.83
N ARG A 51 4.77 19.61 11.66
CA ARG A 51 5.65 20.69 11.18
C ARG A 51 4.91 21.57 10.20
N GLU A 52 5.32 22.82 10.08
CA GLU A 52 4.80 23.75 9.09
C GLU A 52 5.88 24.72 8.61
N GLY A 53 5.64 25.32 7.46
CA GLY A 53 6.47 26.37 6.87
C GLY A 53 5.64 27.26 5.95
N GLU A 54 6.31 28.11 5.18
CA GLU A 54 5.62 29.03 4.29
C GLU A 54 4.83 28.27 3.20
N GLY A 55 3.50 28.29 3.32
CA GLY A 55 2.58 27.68 2.37
C GLY A 55 2.50 26.15 2.45
N TRP A 56 3.03 25.49 3.50
CA TRP A 56 2.86 24.04 3.68
C TRP A 56 2.79 23.62 5.15
N SER A 57 2.13 22.49 5.42
CA SER A 57 2.05 21.86 6.74
C SER A 57 2.07 20.34 6.61
N HIS A 58 2.79 19.66 7.49
CA HIS A 58 2.77 18.21 7.66
C HIS A 58 2.00 17.85 8.92
N SER A 59 1.01 16.98 8.77
CA SER A 59 0.19 16.48 9.88
C SER A 59 0.17 14.97 9.90
N HIS A 60 0.22 14.38 11.09
CA HIS A 60 -0.21 13.00 11.31
C HIS A 60 -1.73 12.97 11.14
N ALA A 61 -2.17 12.56 9.96
CA ALA A 61 -3.56 12.71 9.52
C ALA A 61 -4.44 11.53 9.96
N ALA A 62 -3.88 10.32 9.97
CA ALA A 62 -4.57 9.11 10.40
C ALA A 62 -3.55 8.06 10.82
N THR A 63 -3.99 7.11 11.65
CA THR A 63 -3.25 5.88 11.92
C THR A 63 -3.98 4.74 11.21
N LEU A 64 -3.28 4.10 10.28
CA LEU A 64 -3.82 2.97 9.52
C LEU A 64 -3.07 1.69 9.91
N THR A 65 -3.74 0.55 9.79
CA THR A 65 -3.12 -0.75 9.99
C THR A 65 -2.56 -1.24 8.66
N LEU A 66 -1.25 -1.47 8.60
CA LEU A 66 -0.65 -2.29 7.54
C LEU A 66 -0.93 -3.76 7.87
N GLU A 67 -1.51 -4.49 6.93
CA GLU A 67 -1.76 -5.93 7.05
C GLU A 67 -0.92 -6.69 6.02
N LEU A 68 -0.20 -7.72 6.48
CA LEU A 68 0.59 -8.61 5.63
C LEU A 68 -0.07 -9.99 5.57
N PHE A 69 -0.33 -10.47 4.37
CA PHE A 69 -0.99 -11.76 4.14
C PHE A 69 -0.04 -12.72 3.43
N ARG A 70 0.10 -13.96 3.93
CA ARG A 70 0.97 -14.98 3.31
C ARG A 70 0.67 -15.25 1.82
N THR A 71 -0.58 -15.00 1.40
CA THR A 71 -1.04 -15.21 0.02
C THR A 71 -0.51 -14.17 -0.95
N ASP A 72 0.06 -13.07 -0.45
CA ASP A 72 0.54 -11.95 -1.26
C ASP A 72 2.06 -11.72 -1.13
N THR A 73 2.78 -12.75 -0.68
CA THR A 73 4.24 -12.69 -0.52
C THR A 73 4.97 -12.32 -1.82
N GLU A 74 4.43 -12.67 -2.98
CA GLU A 74 4.96 -12.25 -4.28
C GLU A 74 4.89 -10.73 -4.49
N GLY A 75 3.79 -10.09 -4.08
CA GLY A 75 3.65 -8.63 -4.15
C GLY A 75 4.65 -7.90 -3.26
N TYR A 76 4.91 -8.47 -2.08
CA TYR A 76 5.93 -7.96 -1.17
C TYR A 76 7.35 -8.16 -1.72
N ARG A 77 7.67 -9.32 -2.30
CA ARG A 77 8.97 -9.56 -2.95
C ARG A 77 9.22 -8.59 -4.09
N LEU A 78 8.21 -8.35 -4.92
CA LEU A 78 8.29 -7.40 -6.02
C LEU A 78 8.59 -5.99 -5.49
N ASN A 79 7.87 -5.54 -4.47
CA ASN A 79 8.13 -4.24 -3.84
C ASN A 79 9.53 -4.15 -3.20
N LEU A 80 9.95 -5.16 -2.44
CA LEU A 80 11.29 -5.23 -1.83
C LEU A 80 12.43 -5.25 -2.85
N SER A 81 12.16 -5.61 -4.11
CA SER A 81 13.15 -5.56 -5.20
C SER A 81 13.31 -4.17 -5.83
N GLN A 82 12.41 -3.23 -5.52
CA GLN A 82 12.49 -1.84 -5.99
C GLN A 82 13.50 -1.03 -5.17
N ASP A 83 14.08 0.01 -5.77
CA ASP A 83 15.02 0.92 -5.10
C ASP A 83 14.54 2.39 -5.17
N PRO A 84 14.13 3.01 -4.04
CA PRO A 84 13.84 2.38 -2.75
C PRO A 84 12.49 1.63 -2.76
N PRO A 85 12.28 0.63 -1.86
CA PRO A 85 10.95 0.06 -1.61
C PRO A 85 9.96 1.10 -1.09
N ARG A 86 8.67 0.92 -1.39
CA ARG A 86 7.65 1.94 -1.15
C ARG A 86 6.41 1.38 -0.48
N LEU A 87 5.64 2.24 0.17
CA LEU A 87 4.28 1.94 0.61
C LEU A 87 3.30 2.71 -0.26
N TRP A 88 2.23 2.05 -0.69
CA TRP A 88 1.12 2.70 -1.36
C TRP A 88 0.16 3.22 -0.30
N VAL A 89 -0.12 4.52 -0.34
CA VAL A 89 -1.11 5.16 0.51
C VAL A 89 -2.26 5.60 -0.36
N VAL A 90 -3.44 5.07 -0.07
CA VAL A 90 -4.68 5.40 -0.77
C VAL A 90 -5.38 6.48 0.04
N MET A 91 -5.76 7.57 -0.61
CA MET A 91 -6.50 8.67 -0.03
C MET A 91 -7.82 8.91 -0.77
N ARG A 92 -8.83 9.35 -0.03
CA ARG A 92 -10.16 9.66 -0.55
C ARG A 92 -10.59 11.07 -0.19
N PRO A 93 -11.53 11.68 -0.93
CA PRO A 93 -12.16 12.92 -0.51
C PRO A 93 -12.71 12.80 0.92
N GLY A 94 -12.36 13.77 1.76
CA GLY A 94 -12.90 13.89 3.11
C GLY A 94 -14.39 14.30 3.10
N PRO A 95 -15.03 14.34 4.28
CA PRO A 95 -16.44 14.73 4.40
C PRO A 95 -16.74 16.15 3.91
N ASP A 96 -15.72 17.01 3.86
CA ASP A 96 -15.81 18.38 3.34
C ASP A 96 -15.75 18.46 1.81
N GLY A 97 -15.44 17.35 1.13
CA GLY A 97 -15.27 17.27 -0.32
C GLY A 97 -14.06 18.03 -0.87
N LEU A 98 -13.22 18.60 0.00
CA LEU A 98 -12.09 19.45 -0.36
C LEU A 98 -10.76 18.85 0.08
N SER A 99 -10.73 18.18 1.23
CA SER A 99 -9.55 17.52 1.77
C SER A 99 -9.39 16.10 1.21
N LEU A 100 -8.17 15.57 1.24
CA LEU A 100 -7.92 14.14 1.06
C LEU A 100 -7.54 13.52 2.40
N VAL A 101 -8.21 12.42 2.75
CA VAL A 101 -7.99 11.65 3.99
C VAL A 101 -7.39 10.28 3.66
N PRO A 102 -6.40 9.81 4.42
CA PRO A 102 -5.89 8.45 4.27
C PRO A 102 -6.98 7.41 4.51
N PHE A 103 -7.05 6.42 3.62
CA PHE A 103 -8.04 5.34 3.65
C PHE A 103 -7.42 3.98 3.92
N THR A 104 -6.36 3.62 3.19
CA THR A 104 -5.61 2.35 3.41
C THR A 104 -4.14 2.51 3.04
N VAL A 105 -3.30 1.62 3.55
CA VAL A 105 -1.87 1.51 3.25
C VAL A 105 -1.51 0.07 2.96
N THR A 106 -0.72 -0.18 1.91
CA THR A 106 -0.24 -1.53 1.56
C THR A 106 1.24 -1.52 1.20
N ALA A 107 1.90 -2.64 1.53
CA ALA A 107 3.25 -2.97 1.09
C ALA A 107 3.26 -3.87 -0.15
N SER A 108 2.11 -4.30 -0.65
CA SER A 108 2.02 -5.11 -1.86
C SER A 108 2.00 -4.24 -3.09
N ALA A 109 2.92 -4.49 -4.01
CA ALA A 109 2.88 -3.88 -5.32
C ALA A 109 1.61 -4.28 -6.09
N HIS A 110 1.10 -5.51 -5.94
CA HIS A 110 -0.10 -5.95 -6.64
C HIS A 110 -1.36 -5.22 -6.15
N GLU A 111 -1.55 -5.13 -4.83
CA GLU A 111 -2.68 -4.38 -4.27
C GLU A 111 -2.56 -2.89 -4.60
N GLY A 112 -1.35 -2.33 -4.49
CA GLY A 112 -1.06 -0.93 -4.83
C GLY A 112 -1.47 -0.57 -6.26
N GLU A 113 -1.14 -1.40 -7.24
CA GLU A 113 -1.59 -1.25 -8.62
C GLU A 113 -3.11 -1.42 -8.76
N GLY A 114 -3.71 -2.36 -8.02
CA GLY A 114 -5.16 -2.55 -8.00
C GLY A 114 -5.94 -1.30 -7.54
N TYR A 115 -5.41 -0.56 -6.56
CA TYR A 115 -6.04 0.67 -6.08
C TYR A 115 -5.95 1.85 -7.04
N GLN A 116 -5.01 1.84 -8.00
CA GLN A 116 -4.90 2.91 -8.99
C GLN A 116 -6.10 2.94 -9.97
N VAL A 117 -6.94 1.90 -9.95
CA VAL A 117 -8.17 1.86 -10.71
C VAL A 117 -9.27 2.62 -9.96
N GLY A 118 -9.76 3.72 -10.52
CA GLY A 118 -10.94 4.44 -10.01
C GLY A 118 -10.69 5.92 -9.78
N THR A 119 -11.33 6.47 -8.74
CA THR A 119 -11.26 7.89 -8.37
C THR A 119 -10.41 8.17 -7.12
N ASP A 120 -9.88 7.12 -6.50
CA ASP A 120 -9.04 7.25 -5.31
C ASP A 120 -7.67 7.83 -5.69
N VAL A 121 -7.09 8.65 -4.81
CA VAL A 121 -5.73 9.17 -4.99
C VAL A 121 -4.77 8.16 -4.40
N VAL A 122 -3.93 7.56 -5.25
CA VAL A 122 -2.94 6.56 -4.83
C VAL A 122 -1.56 7.14 -5.05
N GLU A 123 -0.83 7.29 -3.95
CA GLU A 123 0.52 7.86 -3.94
C GLU A 123 1.47 6.93 -3.20
N THR A 124 2.77 7.03 -3.50
CA THR A 124 3.77 6.20 -2.84
C THR A 124 4.65 7.02 -1.90
N VAL A 125 5.00 6.43 -0.76
CA VAL A 125 5.95 6.99 0.21
C VAL A 125 7.10 6.02 0.46
N PRO A 126 8.31 6.50 0.79
CA PRO A 126 9.41 5.62 1.14
C PRO A 126 9.04 4.70 2.29
N MET A 127 9.34 3.40 2.16
CA MET A 127 9.15 2.44 3.23
C MET A 127 10.24 2.63 4.31
N PRO A 128 9.91 2.87 5.58
CA PRO A 128 10.92 2.96 6.65
C PRO A 128 11.63 1.62 6.88
N ASP A 129 12.88 1.66 7.33
CA ASP A 129 13.71 0.47 7.57
C ASP A 129 13.04 -0.57 8.50
N GLU A 130 12.30 -0.10 9.50
CA GLU A 130 11.53 -0.97 10.41
C GLU A 130 10.45 -1.77 9.66
N VAL A 131 9.75 -1.13 8.71
CA VAL A 131 8.74 -1.78 7.88
C VAL A 131 9.41 -2.69 6.85
N ILE A 132 10.55 -2.29 6.27
CA ILE A 132 11.33 -3.14 5.36
C ILE A 132 11.75 -4.44 6.07
N GLY A 133 12.23 -4.34 7.31
CA GLY A 133 12.59 -5.49 8.15
C GLY A 133 11.41 -6.42 8.36
N LEU A 134 10.26 -5.89 8.81
CA LEU A 134 9.04 -6.67 9.01
C LEU A 134 8.59 -7.39 7.73
N VAL A 135 8.50 -6.68 6.60
CA VAL A 135 8.03 -7.24 5.34
C VAL A 135 9.01 -8.31 4.83
N ARG A 136 10.32 -8.09 4.98
CA ARG A 136 11.35 -9.07 4.63
C ARG A 136 11.22 -10.34 5.46
N ASP A 137 11.16 -10.21 6.78
CA ASP A 137 11.04 -11.35 7.69
C ASP A 137 9.75 -12.13 7.43
N PHE A 138 8.65 -11.44 7.14
CA PHE A 138 7.37 -12.04 6.79
C PHE A 138 7.46 -12.87 5.49
N VAL A 139 8.08 -12.30 4.45
CA VAL A 139 8.32 -13.01 3.19
C VAL A 139 9.22 -14.22 3.41
N GLU A 140 10.33 -14.08 4.13
CA GLU A 140 11.26 -15.19 4.41
C GLU A 140 10.59 -16.35 5.15
N GLN A 141 9.65 -16.07 6.05
CA GLN A 141 8.94 -17.11 6.82
C GLN A 141 7.77 -17.77 6.07
N HIS A 142 7.08 -17.03 5.19
CA HIS A 142 5.82 -17.49 4.60
C HIS A 142 5.84 -17.71 3.09
N HIS A 143 6.85 -17.20 2.40
CA HIS A 143 6.93 -17.38 0.96
C HIS A 143 7.27 -18.83 0.60
N VAL A 144 6.49 -19.40 -0.31
CA VAL A 144 6.72 -20.72 -0.87
C VAL A 144 6.74 -20.55 -2.39
N ASP A 145 7.90 -20.78 -3.01
CA ASP A 145 8.00 -20.81 -4.46
C ASP A 145 7.11 -21.95 -4.99
N VAL A 146 6.00 -21.60 -5.65
CA VAL A 146 5.14 -22.59 -6.29
C VAL A 146 5.68 -22.84 -7.70
N PRO A 147 6.25 -24.03 -8.00
CA PRO A 147 6.71 -24.32 -9.35
C PRO A 147 5.55 -24.27 -10.34
N PHE A 148 5.69 -23.44 -11.38
CA PHE A 148 4.68 -23.30 -12.41
C PHE A 148 4.56 -24.58 -13.24
N HIS A 149 3.52 -25.37 -12.99
CA HIS A 149 3.17 -26.49 -13.85
C HIS A 149 2.38 -25.99 -15.06
N LYS A 150 3.06 -25.88 -16.21
CA LYS A 150 2.43 -25.57 -17.50
C LYS A 150 1.32 -26.60 -17.77
N ARG A 151 0.05 -26.16 -17.72
CA ARG A 151 -1.09 -27.05 -17.99
C ARG A 151 -1.06 -27.47 -19.46
N GLU A 152 -0.81 -28.74 -19.72
CA GLU A 152 -0.85 -29.29 -21.07
C GLU A 152 -2.30 -29.23 -21.59
N ARG A 153 -2.47 -28.59 -22.75
CA ARG A 153 -3.80 -28.39 -23.35
C ARG A 153 -4.29 -29.76 -23.84
N LYS A 154 -5.33 -30.31 -23.21
CA LYS A 154 -5.98 -31.54 -23.70
C LYS A 154 -6.40 -31.33 -25.15
N ARG A 155 -6.00 -32.25 -26.04
CA ARG A 155 -6.44 -32.25 -27.45
C ARG A 155 -7.96 -32.38 -27.49
N HIS A 156 -8.59 -31.56 -28.32
CA HIS A 156 -10.01 -31.68 -28.65
C HIS A 156 -10.19 -33.00 -29.41
N PHE A 157 -11.05 -33.90 -28.91
CA PHE A 157 -11.49 -35.05 -29.68
C PHE A 157 -12.54 -34.55 -30.68
N ASP A 158 -12.18 -34.44 -31.96
CA ASP A 158 -13.19 -34.32 -33.01
C ASP A 158 -13.95 -35.63 -33.09
N LYS A 159 -15.25 -35.54 -32.81
CA LYS A 159 -16.19 -36.66 -32.88
C LYS A 159 -16.39 -36.94 -34.37
N GLU A 160 -15.78 -38.01 -34.88
CA GLU A 160 -16.02 -38.48 -36.25
C GLU A 160 -17.54 -38.66 -36.47
N GLU A 161 -18.08 -37.87 -37.39
CA GLU A 161 -19.44 -38.05 -37.90
C GLU A 161 -19.51 -39.40 -38.62
N GLY A 162 -20.12 -40.36 -37.92
CA GLY A 162 -20.47 -41.67 -38.45
C GLY A 162 -21.41 -41.53 -39.64
N ARG A 163 -20.82 -41.59 -40.82
CA ARG A 163 -21.43 -41.87 -42.12
C ARG A 163 -22.33 -43.10 -42.02
N ARG A 164 -23.64 -42.94 -42.26
CA ARG A 164 -24.54 -43.97 -42.82
C ARG A 164 -25.79 -43.32 -43.37
#